data_AF-A0A4Q2FIU8-F1
#
_entry.id   AF-A0A4Q2FIU8-F1
#
_cell.length_a   1.000
_cell.length_b   1.000
_cell.length_c   1.000
_cell.angle_alpha   90.00
_cell.angle_beta   90.00
_cell.angle_gamma   90.00
#
_symmetry.space_group_name_H-M   'P 1'
#
loop_
_entity.id
_entity.type
_entity.pdbx_description
1 polymer ?
#
loop_
_entity_poly.entity_id
_entity_poly.type
_entity_poly.pdbx_seq_one_letter_code
_entity_poly.pdbx_strand_id
1 'polypeptide(L)'
;MDKIQKDINDALETARRLNLVKAIFGLSLYSLIVMLGTSLPINLFRMASEAGHELVTQLTSVENSLIPPDSFFGFLFLLCCGHFTCFYIISRRNRIKAYLMTQIFQLFLLVISYYSWFIAALYLIPLVAIRIVYWIGFVLSLIYLIYILVTKQRARKDYFDSLNIKKFLNVILFLWLLMYGINLFTNGLNHFLAYLLLALLPIAPILLGLFLVSFFKSNVVTLENLNIVNKNQEKYREEYGYTIEEWYGKKSKMYKEHVKKSKKR
;
A
#
# COMPACT_ATOMS: atom_id res chain seq x y z
N MET A 1 16.40 5.40 18.97
CA MET A 1 15.05 6.00 18.84
C MET A 1 14.05 4.87 18.97
N ASP A 2 13.13 4.95 19.93
CA ASP A 2 12.06 3.97 20.03
C ASP A 2 11.11 4.08 18.81
N LYS A 3 10.26 3.07 18.59
CA LYS A 3 9.39 3.02 17.41
C LYS A 3 8.36 4.17 17.41
N ILE A 4 7.91 4.63 18.57
CA ILE A 4 6.92 5.71 18.71
C ILE A 4 7.54 7.05 18.30
N GLN A 5 8.72 7.36 18.82
CA GLN A 5 9.49 8.56 18.49
C GLN A 5 9.87 8.58 17.00
N LYS A 6 10.14 7.41 16.39
CA LYS A 6 10.30 7.31 14.93
C LYS A 6 9.04 7.74 14.20
N ASP A 7 7.89 7.15 14.55
CA ASP A 7 6.63 7.43 13.88
C ASP A 7 6.19 8.90 14.06
N ILE A 8 6.50 9.51 15.22
CA ILE A 8 6.34 10.95 15.47
C ILE A 8 7.23 11.76 14.52
N ASN A 9 8.53 11.47 14.48
CA ASN A 9 9.47 12.20 13.62
C ASN A 9 9.07 12.15 12.15
N ASP A 10 8.68 10.97 11.67
CA ASP A 10 8.20 10.79 10.28
C ASP A 10 6.96 11.67 10.02
N ALA A 11 6.01 11.72 10.97
CA ALA A 11 4.83 12.59 10.87
C ALA A 11 5.18 14.09 10.84
N LEU A 12 6.06 14.53 11.74
CA LEU A 12 6.46 15.93 11.85
C LEU A 12 7.27 16.37 10.62
N GLU A 13 8.20 15.54 10.17
CA GLU A 13 9.06 15.81 9.03
C GLU A 13 8.27 15.88 7.72
N THR A 14 7.37 14.92 7.50
CA THR A 14 6.50 14.89 6.30
C THR A 14 5.71 16.19 6.19
N ALA A 15 5.07 16.62 7.27
CA ALA A 15 4.29 17.86 7.30
C ALA A 15 5.17 19.12 7.19
N ARG A 16 6.37 19.12 7.78
CA ARG A 16 7.31 20.26 7.76
C ARG A 16 7.86 20.51 6.36
N ARG A 17 8.25 19.46 5.64
CA ARG A 17 8.85 19.56 4.31
C ARG A 17 7.84 19.95 3.23
N LEU A 18 6.54 19.78 3.48
CA LEU A 18 5.47 20.07 2.53
C LEU A 18 5.26 21.59 2.40
N ASN A 19 5.66 22.18 1.28
CA ASN A 19 5.33 23.55 0.87
C ASN A 19 4.29 23.54 -0.27
N LEU A 20 3.79 24.71 -0.71
CA LEU A 20 2.76 24.76 -1.75
C LEU A 20 3.22 24.10 -3.07
N VAL A 21 4.45 24.39 -3.50
CA VAL A 21 5.03 23.82 -4.72
C VAL A 21 5.09 22.29 -4.64
N LYS A 22 5.65 21.76 -3.54
CA LYS A 22 5.70 20.31 -3.28
C LYS A 22 4.32 19.70 -3.12
N ALA A 23 3.31 20.45 -2.68
CA ALA A 23 1.94 19.97 -2.61
C ALA A 23 1.34 19.84 -4.01
N ILE A 24 1.59 20.80 -4.91
CA ILE A 24 1.12 20.72 -6.31
C ILE A 24 1.75 19.51 -7.02
N PHE A 25 3.08 19.38 -6.98
CA PHE A 25 3.76 18.22 -7.57
C PHE A 25 3.41 16.91 -6.85
N GLY A 26 3.26 16.96 -5.52
CA GLY A 26 2.89 15.82 -4.70
C GLY A 26 1.49 15.31 -5.03
N LEU A 27 0.54 16.20 -5.34
CA LEU A 27 -0.81 15.82 -5.78
C LEU A 27 -0.74 15.06 -7.11
N SER A 28 -0.02 15.59 -8.11
CA SER A 28 0.13 14.92 -9.41
C SER A 28 0.80 13.55 -9.28
N LEU A 29 1.86 13.45 -8.48
CA LEU A 29 2.53 12.16 -8.23
C LEU A 29 1.63 11.19 -7.48
N TYR A 30 0.87 11.68 -6.48
CA TYR A 30 -0.07 10.87 -5.73
C TYR A 30 -1.17 10.31 -6.61
N SER A 31 -1.72 11.14 -7.50
CA SER A 31 -2.67 10.74 -8.54
C SER A 31 -2.12 9.64 -9.45
N LEU A 32 -0.87 9.78 -9.92
CA LEU A 32 -0.21 8.76 -10.73
C LEU A 32 -0.06 7.43 -9.97
N ILE A 33 0.39 7.48 -8.71
CA ILE A 33 0.55 6.28 -7.87
C ILE A 33 -0.80 5.60 -7.64
N VAL A 34 -1.88 6.36 -7.44
CA VAL A 34 -3.24 5.81 -7.32
C VAL A 34 -3.62 5.07 -8.60
N MET A 35 -3.36 5.64 -9.79
CA MET A 35 -3.64 4.96 -11.06
C MET A 35 -2.81 3.67 -11.21
N LEU A 36 -1.49 3.75 -10.95
CA LEU A 36 -0.58 2.59 -10.98
C LEU A 36 -0.98 1.50 -10.00
N GLY A 37 -1.59 1.87 -8.87
CA GLY A 37 -2.08 0.93 -7.87
C GLY A 37 -3.44 0.32 -8.21
N THR A 38 -4.25 0.93 -9.08
CA THR A 38 -5.68 0.59 -9.18
C THR A 38 -6.13 0.21 -10.60
N SER A 39 -6.44 1.18 -11.46
CA SER A 39 -7.03 0.92 -12.77
C SER A 39 -6.01 0.48 -13.82
N LEU A 40 -4.78 1.01 -13.74
CA LEU A 40 -3.77 0.80 -14.76
C LEU A 40 -3.29 -0.66 -14.86
N PRO A 41 -3.01 -1.40 -13.76
CA PRO A 41 -2.67 -2.81 -13.84
C PRO A 41 -3.74 -3.65 -14.55
N ILE A 42 -5.01 -3.44 -14.21
CA ILE A 42 -6.12 -4.18 -14.83
C ILE A 42 -6.15 -3.93 -16.33
N ASN A 43 -6.10 -2.67 -16.74
CA ASN A 43 -6.17 -2.28 -18.15
C ASN A 43 -4.96 -2.78 -18.94
N LEU A 44 -3.74 -2.64 -18.40
CA LEU A 44 -2.52 -3.12 -19.06
C LEU A 44 -2.56 -4.63 -19.28
N PHE A 45 -2.96 -5.38 -18.27
CA PHE A 45 -2.94 -6.85 -18.34
C PHE A 45 -4.09 -7.38 -19.19
N ARG A 46 -5.24 -6.71 -19.17
CA ARG A 46 -6.34 -6.96 -20.12
C ARG A 46 -5.88 -6.74 -21.57
N MET A 47 -5.27 -5.61 -21.88
CA MET A 47 -4.76 -5.32 -23.23
C MET A 47 -3.70 -6.34 -23.66
N ALA A 48 -2.77 -6.69 -22.77
CA ALA A 48 -1.76 -7.71 -23.04
C ALA A 48 -2.40 -9.09 -23.29
N SER A 49 -3.45 -9.43 -22.55
CA SER A 49 -4.23 -10.65 -22.74
C SER A 49 -4.97 -10.66 -24.07
N GLU A 50 -5.62 -9.56 -24.45
CA GLU A 50 -6.36 -9.41 -25.72
C GLU A 50 -5.44 -9.47 -26.94
N ALA A 51 -4.24 -8.89 -26.84
CA ALA A 51 -3.25 -8.89 -27.92
C ALA A 51 -2.61 -10.28 -28.16
N GLY A 52 -2.64 -11.18 -27.18
CA GLY A 52 -2.00 -12.51 -27.21
C GLY A 52 -2.81 -13.62 -27.90
N HIS A 53 -3.58 -13.25 -28.94
CA HIS A 53 -4.69 -13.94 -29.65
C HIS A 53 -4.79 -15.49 -29.72
N GLU A 54 -3.77 -16.28 -29.35
CA GLU A 54 -3.76 -17.75 -29.52
C GLU A 54 -3.58 -18.57 -28.21
N LEU A 55 -3.14 -17.97 -27.10
CA LEU A 55 -2.79 -18.71 -25.86
C LEU A 55 -3.47 -18.21 -24.58
N VAL A 56 -4.29 -17.16 -24.65
CA VAL A 56 -4.84 -16.50 -23.46
C VAL A 56 -6.36 -16.64 -23.43
N THR A 57 -6.86 -17.33 -22.40
CA THR A 57 -8.30 -17.39 -22.12
C THR A 57 -8.73 -16.11 -21.42
N GLN A 58 -9.77 -15.47 -21.96
CA GLN A 58 -10.40 -14.33 -21.30
C GLN A 58 -10.94 -14.73 -19.92
N LEU A 59 -11.01 -13.77 -19.01
CA LEU A 59 -11.73 -13.95 -17.74
C LEU A 59 -13.16 -14.42 -18.01
N THR A 60 -13.69 -15.26 -17.13
CA THR A 60 -15.09 -15.70 -17.22
C THR A 60 -16.05 -14.52 -17.05
N SER A 61 -17.31 -14.68 -17.47
CA SER A 61 -18.34 -13.64 -17.26
C SER A 61 -18.48 -13.25 -15.78
N VAL A 62 -18.38 -14.24 -14.89
CA VAL A 62 -18.39 -14.01 -13.43
C VAL A 62 -17.19 -13.18 -13.01
N GLU A 63 -15.96 -13.55 -13.41
CA GLU A 63 -14.75 -12.80 -13.08
C GLU A 63 -14.79 -11.36 -13.62
N ASN A 64 -15.29 -11.16 -14.84
CA ASN A 64 -15.46 -9.82 -15.41
C ASN A 64 -16.49 -8.98 -14.65
N SER A 65 -17.55 -9.60 -14.10
CA SER A 65 -18.55 -8.89 -13.29
C SER A 65 -18.02 -8.40 -11.94
N LEU A 66 -16.90 -8.97 -11.47
CA LEU A 66 -16.24 -8.60 -10.22
C LEU A 66 -15.26 -7.43 -10.40
N ILE A 67 -14.96 -7.03 -11.65
CA ILE A 67 -14.11 -5.87 -11.93
C ILE A 67 -14.92 -4.60 -11.64
N PRO A 68 -14.39 -3.65 -10.83
CA PRO A 68 -15.09 -2.39 -10.59
C PRO A 68 -15.28 -1.64 -11.92
N PRO A 69 -16.43 -0.98 -12.13
CA PRO A 69 -16.65 -0.20 -13.34
C PRO A 69 -15.68 0.98 -13.42
N ASP A 70 -15.36 1.47 -14.62
CA ASP A 70 -14.43 2.59 -14.81
C ASP A 70 -14.83 3.85 -14.03
N SER A 71 -16.13 4.08 -13.86
CA SER A 71 -16.67 5.16 -13.04
C SER A 71 -16.22 5.09 -11.58
N PHE A 72 -16.08 3.90 -11.00
CA PHE A 72 -15.56 3.71 -9.65
C PHE A 72 -14.14 4.27 -9.53
N PHE A 73 -13.26 3.98 -10.49
CA PHE A 73 -11.89 4.49 -10.47
C PHE A 73 -11.83 6.00 -10.67
N GLY A 74 -12.75 6.58 -11.46
CA GLY A 74 -12.92 8.03 -11.57
C GLY A 74 -13.30 8.68 -10.24
N PHE A 75 -14.26 8.11 -9.50
CA PHE A 75 -14.63 8.59 -8.16
C PHE A 75 -13.50 8.39 -7.14
N LEU A 76 -12.81 7.25 -7.18
CA LEU A 76 -11.66 6.98 -6.31
C LEU A 76 -10.55 8.00 -6.51
N PHE A 77 -10.27 8.37 -7.76
CA PHE A 77 -9.30 9.42 -8.10
C PHE A 77 -9.69 10.77 -7.47
N LEU A 78 -10.95 11.20 -7.63
CA LEU A 78 -11.43 12.44 -7.03
C LEU A 78 -11.35 12.41 -5.49
N LEU A 79 -11.69 11.27 -4.90
CA LEU A 79 -11.60 11.06 -3.45
C LEU A 79 -10.15 11.14 -2.95
N CYS A 80 -9.19 10.58 -3.70
CA CYS A 80 -7.76 10.70 -3.40
C CYS A 80 -7.28 12.16 -3.49
N CYS A 81 -7.70 12.90 -4.52
CA CYS A 81 -7.38 14.31 -4.66
C CYS A 81 -7.93 15.14 -3.48
N GLY A 82 -9.20 14.91 -3.12
CA GLY A 82 -9.83 15.55 -1.96
C GLY A 82 -9.10 15.22 -0.65
N HIS A 83 -8.73 13.95 -0.45
CA HIS A 83 -7.96 13.51 0.72
C HIS A 83 -6.60 14.24 0.80
N PHE A 84 -5.87 14.33 -0.30
CA PHE A 84 -4.57 15.02 -0.33
C PHE A 84 -4.71 16.51 0.03
N THR A 85 -5.73 17.20 -0.50
CA THR A 85 -6.01 18.59 -0.15
C THR A 85 -6.35 18.73 1.34
N CYS A 86 -7.18 17.84 1.88
CA CYS A 86 -7.47 17.79 3.32
C CYS A 86 -6.21 17.59 4.16
N PHE A 87 -5.34 16.64 3.77
CA PHE A 87 -4.05 16.42 4.41
C PHE A 87 -3.17 17.68 4.41
N TYR A 88 -3.06 18.37 3.27
CA TYR A 88 -2.31 19.62 3.17
C TYR A 88 -2.83 20.69 4.15
N ILE A 89 -4.15 20.84 4.27
CA ILE A 89 -4.76 21.83 5.17
C ILE A 89 -4.54 21.45 6.64
N ILE A 90 -4.80 20.19 6.99
CA ILE A 90 -4.73 19.71 8.39
C ILE A 90 -3.29 19.67 8.88
N SER A 91 -2.32 19.26 8.05
CA SER A 91 -0.90 19.16 8.41
C SER A 91 -0.28 20.50 8.84
N ARG A 92 -0.87 21.64 8.42
CA ARG A 92 -0.48 22.98 8.88
C ARG A 92 -0.97 23.32 10.28
N ARG A 93 -1.97 22.60 10.79
CA ARG A 93 -2.67 22.89 12.05
C ARG A 93 -2.42 21.81 13.10
N ASN A 94 -2.33 20.55 12.70
CA ASN A 94 -2.07 19.39 13.55
C ASN A 94 -1.37 18.31 12.71
N ARG A 95 -0.04 18.19 12.88
CA ARG A 95 0.81 17.30 12.07
C ARG A 95 0.54 15.83 12.34
N ILE A 96 0.45 15.46 13.62
CA ILE A 96 0.17 14.08 14.06
C ILE A 96 -1.20 13.62 13.55
N LYS A 97 -2.25 14.44 13.72
CA LYS A 97 -3.59 14.11 13.24
C LYS A 97 -3.65 13.96 11.73
N ALA A 98 -2.99 14.86 10.98
CA ALA A 98 -2.94 14.77 9.53
C ALA A 98 -2.29 13.46 9.07
N TYR A 99 -1.15 13.12 9.67
CA TYR A 99 -0.43 11.89 9.33
C TYR A 99 -1.23 10.63 9.70
N LEU A 100 -1.87 10.61 10.87
CA LEU A 100 -2.77 9.51 11.29
C LEU A 100 -3.91 9.29 10.28
N MET A 101 -4.59 10.36 9.85
CA MET A 101 -5.65 10.25 8.84
C MET A 101 -5.12 9.70 7.50
N THR A 102 -3.94 10.14 7.08
CA THR A 102 -3.28 9.62 5.87
C THR A 102 -2.95 8.13 6.01
N GLN A 103 -2.47 7.67 7.17
CA GLN A 103 -2.19 6.25 7.40
C GLN A 103 -3.46 5.39 7.33
N ILE A 104 -4.57 5.87 7.90
CA ILE A 104 -5.89 5.21 7.78
C ILE A 104 -6.31 5.13 6.31
N PHE A 105 -6.20 6.24 5.58
CA PHE A 105 -6.59 6.29 4.17
C PHE A 105 -5.70 5.41 3.30
N GLN A 106 -4.40 5.35 3.59
CA GLN A 106 -3.44 4.50 2.90
C GLN A 106 -3.76 3.01 3.08
N LEU A 107 -4.21 2.58 4.27
CA LEU A 107 -4.68 1.21 4.47
C LEU A 107 -5.91 0.87 3.62
N PHE A 108 -6.85 1.80 3.49
CA PHE A 108 -8.01 1.63 2.61
C PHE A 108 -7.58 1.49 1.14
N LEU A 109 -6.71 2.38 0.66
CA LEU A 109 -6.18 2.31 -0.70
C LEU A 109 -5.33 1.06 -0.96
N LEU A 110 -4.62 0.57 0.05
CA LEU A 110 -3.82 -0.65 -0.05
C LEU A 110 -4.69 -1.87 -0.36
N VAL A 111 -5.88 -1.98 0.25
CA VAL A 111 -6.82 -3.08 -0.01
C VAL A 111 -7.38 -2.99 -1.44
N ILE A 112 -7.73 -1.80 -1.90
CA ILE A 112 -8.18 -1.58 -3.29
C ILE A 112 -7.04 -1.95 -4.27
N SER A 113 -5.83 -1.47 -3.98
CA SER A 113 -4.65 -1.77 -4.80
C SER A 113 -4.36 -3.26 -4.87
N TYR A 114 -4.46 -3.96 -3.73
CA TYR A 114 -4.32 -5.40 -3.68
C TYR A 114 -5.31 -6.12 -4.58
N TYR A 115 -6.59 -5.73 -4.51
CA TYR A 115 -7.62 -6.30 -5.35
C TYR A 115 -7.37 -6.06 -6.84
N SER A 116 -7.00 -4.82 -7.20
CA SER A 116 -6.66 -4.46 -8.56
C SER A 116 -5.50 -5.28 -9.14
N TRP A 117 -4.42 -5.43 -8.38
CA TRP A 117 -3.27 -6.24 -8.79
C TRP A 117 -3.58 -7.74 -8.82
N PHE A 118 -4.44 -8.21 -7.91
CA PHE A 118 -4.94 -9.59 -7.93
C PHE A 118 -5.72 -9.88 -9.22
N ILE A 119 -6.69 -9.03 -9.57
CA ILE A 119 -7.45 -9.15 -10.83
C ILE A 119 -6.53 -9.05 -12.05
N ALA A 120 -5.60 -8.09 -12.06
CA ALA A 120 -4.63 -7.95 -13.14
C ALA A 120 -3.81 -9.24 -13.34
N ALA A 121 -3.38 -9.89 -12.26
CA ALA A 121 -2.64 -11.14 -12.33
C ALA A 121 -3.50 -12.31 -12.86
N LEU A 122 -4.82 -12.30 -12.68
CA LEU A 122 -5.69 -13.35 -13.22
C LEU A 122 -5.71 -13.39 -14.74
N TYR A 123 -5.56 -12.24 -15.43
CA TYR A 123 -5.43 -12.19 -16.89
C TYR A 123 -4.21 -12.95 -17.42
N LEU A 124 -3.24 -13.22 -16.56
CA LEU A 124 -2.05 -13.97 -16.93
C LEU A 124 -2.26 -15.49 -16.79
N ILE A 125 -3.26 -15.94 -16.04
CA ILE A 125 -3.44 -17.34 -15.66
C ILE A 125 -4.49 -18.00 -16.58
N PRO A 126 -4.09 -18.84 -17.54
CA PRO A 126 -5.01 -19.38 -18.54
C PRO A 126 -5.95 -20.47 -17.98
N LEU A 127 -5.53 -21.18 -16.92
CA LEU A 127 -6.29 -22.29 -16.37
C LEU A 127 -7.27 -21.84 -15.29
N VAL A 128 -8.57 -22.02 -15.54
CA VAL A 128 -9.66 -21.67 -14.60
C VAL A 128 -9.47 -22.35 -13.24
N ALA A 129 -9.10 -23.63 -13.22
CA ALA A 129 -8.87 -24.37 -11.97
C ALA A 129 -7.78 -23.71 -11.09
N ILE A 130 -6.73 -23.19 -11.71
CA ILE A 130 -5.67 -22.46 -11.00
C ILE A 130 -6.20 -21.11 -10.51
N ARG A 131 -6.98 -20.39 -11.31
CA ARG A 131 -7.61 -19.12 -10.87
C ARG A 131 -8.52 -19.30 -9.66
N ILE A 132 -9.27 -20.41 -9.58
CA ILE A 132 -10.08 -20.74 -8.40
C ILE A 132 -9.21 -20.87 -7.14
N VAL A 133 -8.06 -21.56 -7.23
CA VAL A 133 -7.11 -21.67 -6.11
C VAL A 133 -6.60 -20.28 -5.68
N TYR A 134 -6.32 -19.40 -6.63
CA TYR A 134 -5.91 -18.02 -6.34
C TYR A 134 -7.01 -17.19 -5.69
N TRP A 135 -8.27 -17.34 -6.11
CA TRP A 135 -9.42 -16.71 -5.44
C TRP A 135 -9.56 -17.17 -4.00
N ILE A 136 -9.40 -18.47 -3.72
CA ILE A 136 -9.41 -19.00 -2.35
C ILE A 136 -8.28 -18.37 -1.52
N GLY A 137 -7.06 -18.34 -2.07
CA GLY A 137 -5.91 -17.71 -1.41
C GLY A 137 -6.11 -16.22 -1.14
N PHE A 138 -6.71 -15.49 -2.07
CA PHE A 138 -7.06 -14.08 -1.93
C PHE A 138 -8.11 -13.85 -0.83
N VAL A 139 -9.18 -14.65 -0.78
CA VAL A 139 -10.19 -14.53 0.28
C VAL A 139 -9.59 -14.84 1.65
N LEU A 140 -8.76 -15.88 1.76
CA LEU A 140 -8.05 -16.21 3.00
C LEU A 140 -7.12 -15.08 3.45
N SER A 141 -6.43 -14.41 2.51
CA SER A 141 -5.56 -13.29 2.84
C SER A 141 -6.36 -12.10 3.38
N LEU A 142 -7.53 -11.79 2.80
CA LEU A 142 -8.42 -10.74 3.31
C LEU A 142 -8.94 -11.04 4.72
N ILE A 143 -9.37 -12.29 4.98
CA ILE A 143 -9.77 -12.74 6.32
C ILE A 143 -8.61 -12.55 7.30
N TYR A 144 -7.38 -12.88 6.88
CA TYR A 144 -6.19 -12.68 7.69
C TYR A 144 -5.89 -11.21 7.99
N LEU A 145 -6.13 -10.29 7.05
CA LEU A 145 -6.03 -8.84 7.32
C LEU A 145 -7.02 -8.40 8.41
N ILE A 146 -8.26 -8.86 8.35
CA ILE A 146 -9.27 -8.59 9.38
C ILE A 146 -8.83 -9.15 10.73
N TYR A 147 -8.31 -10.38 10.74
CA TYR A 147 -7.79 -11.01 11.94
C TYR A 147 -6.65 -10.18 12.57
N ILE A 148 -5.71 -9.64 11.78
CA ILE A 148 -4.64 -8.73 12.26
C ILE A 148 -5.25 -7.49 12.93
N LEU A 149 -6.27 -6.87 12.32
CA LEU A 149 -6.94 -5.69 12.88
C LEU A 149 -7.62 -5.98 14.22
N VAL A 150 -8.33 -7.10 14.33
CA VAL A 150 -9.11 -7.46 15.51
C VAL A 150 -8.22 -7.89 16.67
N THR A 151 -7.28 -8.79 16.41
CA THR A 151 -6.45 -9.38 17.47
C THR A 151 -5.30 -8.46 17.91
N LYS A 152 -5.08 -7.36 17.18
CA LYS A 152 -3.93 -6.47 17.35
C LYS A 152 -2.64 -7.28 17.47
N GLN A 153 -2.53 -8.37 16.69
CA GLN A 153 -1.49 -9.36 16.88
C GLN A 153 -0.15 -8.66 16.72
N ARG A 154 0.45 -8.37 17.87
CA ARG A 154 1.72 -7.67 17.98
C ARG A 154 2.73 -8.44 17.14
N ALA A 155 3.66 -7.71 16.56
CA ALA A 155 4.85 -8.21 15.88
C ALA A 155 5.78 -9.01 16.82
N ARG A 156 5.26 -10.05 17.49
CA ARG A 156 5.98 -10.88 18.47
C ARG A 156 6.06 -12.35 18.05
N LYS A 157 5.34 -12.77 17.02
CA LYS A 157 5.62 -14.00 16.26
C LYS A 157 5.04 -13.82 14.87
N ASP A 158 5.89 -13.74 13.85
CA ASP A 158 5.42 -13.85 12.48
C ASP A 158 4.88 -15.26 12.29
N TYR A 159 3.58 -15.37 12.01
CA TYR A 159 2.97 -16.61 11.53
C TYR A 159 3.76 -17.18 10.33
N PHE A 160 4.37 -16.27 9.56
CA PHE A 160 5.29 -16.56 8.47
C PHE A 160 6.70 -17.02 8.88
N ASP A 161 7.22 -16.58 10.03
CA ASP A 161 8.47 -17.12 10.59
C ASP A 161 8.27 -18.58 11.03
N SER A 162 7.08 -18.93 11.55
CA SER A 162 6.76 -20.31 11.91
C SER A 162 6.52 -21.24 10.72
N LEU A 163 6.15 -20.73 9.54
CA LEU A 163 5.81 -21.56 8.38
C LEU A 163 7.02 -22.00 7.53
N ASN A 164 8.27 -21.74 7.91
CA ASN A 164 9.43 -22.02 7.05
C ASN A 164 9.26 -21.40 5.64
N ILE A 165 8.56 -20.27 5.52
CA ILE A 165 8.25 -19.62 4.24
C ILE A 165 9.52 -19.28 3.47
N LYS A 166 10.63 -19.02 4.16
CA LYS A 166 11.92 -18.84 3.52
C LYS A 166 12.35 -20.06 2.69
N LYS A 167 12.14 -21.28 3.20
CA LYS A 167 12.40 -22.52 2.44
C LYS A 167 11.43 -22.66 1.28
N PHE A 168 10.15 -22.37 1.50
CA PHE A 168 9.12 -22.45 0.46
C PHE A 168 9.33 -21.44 -0.68
N LEU A 169 9.61 -20.17 -0.34
CA LEU A 169 10.02 -19.12 -1.29
C LEU A 169 11.28 -19.51 -2.04
N ASN A 170 12.29 -20.05 -1.36
CA ASN A 170 13.52 -20.48 -2.01
C ASN A 170 13.26 -21.64 -2.99
N VAL A 171 12.39 -22.59 -2.65
CA VAL A 171 11.98 -23.68 -3.56
C VAL A 171 11.21 -23.12 -4.75
N ILE A 172 10.27 -22.22 -4.51
CA ILE A 172 9.50 -21.54 -5.56
C ILE A 172 10.41 -20.72 -6.50
N LEU A 173 11.33 -19.94 -5.94
CA LEU A 173 12.32 -19.16 -6.70
C LEU A 173 13.32 -20.05 -7.44
N PHE A 174 13.67 -21.20 -6.88
CA PHE A 174 14.54 -22.18 -7.56
C PHE A 174 13.83 -22.83 -8.74
N LEU A 175 12.59 -23.29 -8.55
CA LEU A 175 11.75 -23.84 -9.63
C LEU A 175 11.49 -22.79 -10.72
N TRP A 176 11.30 -21.54 -10.32
CA TRP A 176 11.20 -20.40 -11.22
C TRP A 176 12.46 -20.21 -12.07
N LEU A 177 13.62 -20.13 -11.42
CA LEU A 177 14.90 -19.89 -12.09
C LEU A 177 15.26 -21.04 -13.04
N LEU A 178 14.91 -22.27 -12.65
CA LEU A 178 15.07 -23.47 -13.47
C LEU A 178 14.16 -23.42 -14.70
N MET A 179 12.86 -23.10 -14.53
CA MET A 179 11.91 -22.99 -15.64
C MET A 179 12.24 -21.82 -16.59
N TYR A 180 12.69 -20.70 -16.04
CA TYR A 180 13.20 -19.56 -16.80
C TYR A 180 14.46 -19.94 -17.59
N GLY A 181 15.41 -20.61 -16.93
CA GLY A 181 16.63 -21.10 -17.55
C GLY A 181 16.34 -22.04 -18.72
N ILE A 182 15.47 -23.04 -18.52
CA ILE A 182 15.06 -23.97 -19.59
C ILE A 182 14.50 -23.21 -20.79
N ASN A 183 13.53 -22.31 -20.59
CA ASN A 183 12.91 -21.54 -21.69
C ASN A 183 13.92 -20.66 -22.45
N LEU A 184 14.91 -20.10 -21.75
CA LEU A 184 15.94 -19.26 -22.33
C LEU A 184 16.98 -20.09 -23.09
N PHE A 185 17.29 -21.30 -22.62
CA PHE A 185 18.14 -22.26 -23.33
C PHE A 185 17.46 -22.86 -24.57
N THR A 186 16.15 -23.09 -24.54
CA THR A 186 15.41 -23.67 -25.67
C THR A 186 15.03 -22.65 -26.74
N ASN A 187 14.64 -21.43 -26.33
CA ASN A 187 14.10 -20.42 -27.25
C ASN A 187 15.08 -19.26 -27.52
N GLY A 188 16.27 -19.28 -26.91
CA GLY A 188 17.29 -18.23 -27.04
C GLY A 188 16.95 -16.92 -26.32
N LEU A 189 17.72 -15.87 -26.60
CA LEU A 189 17.52 -14.52 -26.00
C LEU A 189 16.41 -13.71 -26.67
N ASN A 190 15.86 -14.19 -27.78
CA ASN A 190 14.74 -13.53 -28.45
C ASN A 190 13.52 -13.57 -27.51
N HIS A 191 12.94 -12.41 -27.22
CA HIS A 191 11.86 -12.26 -26.25
C HIS A 191 12.24 -12.58 -24.78
N PHE A 192 13.49 -12.33 -24.37
CA PHE A 192 13.99 -12.42 -22.99
C PHE A 192 12.99 -11.90 -21.94
N LEU A 193 12.48 -10.69 -22.14
CA LEU A 193 11.53 -10.04 -21.23
C LEU A 193 10.21 -10.81 -21.12
N ALA A 194 9.71 -11.37 -22.22
CA ALA A 194 8.48 -12.13 -22.23
C ALA A 194 8.63 -13.41 -21.40
N TYR A 195 9.73 -14.16 -21.58
CA TYR A 195 9.98 -15.37 -20.80
C TYR A 195 10.20 -15.08 -19.31
N LEU A 196 10.82 -13.95 -18.97
CA LEU A 196 11.01 -13.52 -17.58
C LEU A 196 9.67 -13.24 -16.91
N LEU A 197 8.79 -12.49 -17.60
CA LEU A 197 7.44 -12.18 -17.13
C LEU A 197 6.57 -13.43 -17.03
N LEU A 198 6.65 -14.32 -18.02
CA LEU A 198 5.91 -15.59 -18.03
C LEU A 198 6.34 -16.50 -16.88
N ALA A 199 7.62 -16.51 -16.54
CA ALA A 199 8.11 -17.26 -15.41
C ALA A 199 7.57 -16.68 -14.09
N LEU A 200 7.50 -15.35 -13.92
CA LEU A 200 7.01 -14.70 -12.68
C LEU A 200 5.54 -14.96 -12.37
N LEU A 201 4.78 -15.32 -13.41
CA LEU A 201 3.34 -15.48 -13.43
C LEU A 201 2.75 -16.40 -12.35
N PRO A 202 3.31 -17.61 -12.08
CA PRO A 202 2.77 -18.51 -11.05
C PRO A 202 3.14 -18.09 -9.63
N ILE A 203 3.97 -17.07 -9.45
CA ILE A 203 4.54 -16.70 -8.15
C ILE A 203 4.09 -15.29 -7.76
N ALA A 204 3.76 -14.46 -8.74
CA ALA A 204 3.31 -13.09 -8.56
C ALA A 204 2.18 -12.95 -7.54
N PRO A 205 1.10 -13.76 -7.53
CA PRO A 205 0.04 -13.57 -6.55
C PRO A 205 0.45 -13.97 -5.12
N ILE A 206 1.37 -14.93 -4.97
CA ILE A 206 1.93 -15.31 -3.66
C ILE A 206 2.80 -14.18 -3.12
N LEU A 207 3.69 -13.64 -3.94
CA LEU A 207 4.53 -12.49 -3.59
C LEU A 207 3.69 -11.26 -3.26
N LEU A 208 2.64 -11.00 -4.05
CA LEU A 208 1.69 -9.91 -3.82
C LEU A 208 1.01 -10.06 -2.46
N GLY A 209 0.53 -11.26 -2.11
CA GLY A 209 -0.09 -11.54 -0.82
C GLY A 209 0.87 -11.38 0.36
N LEU A 210 2.10 -11.89 0.26
CA LEU A 210 3.11 -11.77 1.32
C LEU A 210 3.54 -10.31 1.54
N PHE A 211 3.79 -9.59 0.44
CA PHE A 211 4.09 -8.16 0.48
C PHE A 211 2.96 -7.39 1.17
N LEU A 212 1.71 -7.64 0.75
CA LEU A 212 0.54 -6.99 1.31
C LEU A 212 0.42 -7.19 2.82
N VAL A 213 0.47 -8.44 3.28
CA VAL A 213 0.29 -8.76 4.70
C VAL A 213 1.38 -8.12 5.54
N SER A 214 2.63 -8.17 5.07
CA SER A 214 3.77 -7.55 5.74
C SER A 214 3.64 -6.03 5.82
N PHE A 215 3.26 -5.41 4.70
CA PHE A 215 3.05 -3.97 4.62
C PHE A 215 1.87 -3.53 5.48
N PHE A 216 0.73 -4.25 5.43
CA PHE A 216 -0.46 -3.99 6.23
C PHE A 216 -0.15 -4.03 7.73
N LYS A 217 0.54 -5.08 8.20
CA LYS A 217 0.95 -5.23 9.60
C LYS A 217 1.81 -4.05 10.08
N SER A 218 2.79 -3.64 9.26
CA SER A 218 3.63 -2.48 9.57
C SER A 218 2.83 -1.19 9.72
N ASN A 219 1.87 -0.95 8.82
CA ASN A 219 1.02 0.24 8.86
C ASN A 219 0.04 0.22 10.06
N VAL A 220 -0.49 -0.94 10.44
CA VAL A 220 -1.35 -1.08 11.64
C VAL A 220 -0.60 -0.69 12.91
N VAL A 221 0.65 -1.15 13.07
CA VAL A 221 1.48 -0.77 14.23
C VAL A 221 1.71 0.75 14.29
N THR A 222 2.05 1.35 13.16
CA THR A 222 2.24 2.81 13.05
C THR A 222 0.94 3.55 13.40
N LEU A 223 -0.22 3.07 12.92
CA LEU A 223 -1.53 3.64 13.20
C LEU A 223 -1.88 3.59 14.69
N GLU A 224 -1.59 2.49 15.37
CA GLU A 224 -1.80 2.36 16.81
C GLU A 224 -0.94 3.35 17.60
N ASN A 225 0.36 3.43 17.28
CA ASN A 225 1.28 4.36 17.91
C ASN A 225 0.79 5.81 17.74
N LEU A 226 0.47 6.20 16.51
CA LEU A 226 -0.03 7.55 16.21
C LEU A 226 -1.38 7.84 16.87
N ASN A 227 -2.25 6.85 17.03
CA ASN A 227 -3.52 7.01 17.73
C ASN A 227 -3.32 7.27 19.23
N ILE A 228 -2.39 6.54 19.86
CA ILE A 228 -2.01 6.76 21.27
C ILE A 228 -1.42 8.17 21.44
N VAL A 229 -0.49 8.55 20.55
CA VAL A 229 0.13 9.88 20.56
C VAL A 229 -0.91 10.98 20.33
N ASN A 230 -1.83 10.79 19.37
CA ASN A 230 -2.86 11.76 19.05
C ASN A 230 -3.83 12.02 20.22
N LYS A 231 -4.06 11.02 21.08
CA LYS A 231 -4.89 11.18 22.30
C LYS A 231 -4.17 11.95 23.41
N ASN A 232 -2.84 11.86 23.49
CA ASN A 232 -2.03 12.44 24.57
C ASN A 232 -0.91 13.35 24.04
N GLN A 233 -1.25 14.28 23.13
CA GLN A 233 -0.25 15.02 22.36
C GLN A 233 0.77 15.79 23.21
N GLU A 234 0.33 16.52 24.25
CA GLU A 234 1.23 17.30 25.10
C GLU A 234 2.21 16.42 25.88
N LYS A 235 1.75 15.28 26.40
CA LYS A 235 2.61 14.32 27.10
C LYS A 235 3.79 13.91 26.24
N TYR A 236 3.52 13.43 25.01
CA TYR A 236 4.57 12.96 24.10
C TYR A 236 5.42 14.10 23.54
N ARG A 237 4.84 15.28 23.35
CA ARG A 237 5.61 16.48 22.97
C ARG A 237 6.68 16.80 24.01
N GLU A 238 6.31 16.79 25.29
CA GLU A 238 7.22 17.12 26.40
C GLU A 238 8.21 15.99 26.68
N GLU A 239 7.74 14.74 26.72
CA GLU A 239 8.57 13.55 26.95
C GLU A 239 9.73 13.45 25.96
N TYR A 240 9.47 13.77 24.69
CA TYR A 240 10.49 13.73 23.63
C TYR A 240 11.12 15.11 23.33
N GLY A 241 10.79 16.15 24.10
CA GLY A 241 11.47 17.45 24.04
C GLY A 241 11.17 18.32 22.81
N TYR A 242 10.02 18.15 22.15
CA TYR A 242 9.65 18.94 20.97
C TYR A 242 9.09 20.32 21.36
N THR A 243 9.43 21.34 20.57
CA THR A 243 8.82 22.67 20.71
C THR A 243 7.37 22.67 20.23
N ILE A 244 6.56 23.62 20.73
CA ILE A 244 5.16 23.80 20.28
C ILE A 244 5.10 24.11 18.77
N GLU A 245 6.10 24.81 18.23
CA GLU A 245 6.19 25.09 16.79
C GLU A 245 6.47 23.83 15.97
N GLU A 246 7.41 23.00 16.41
CA GLU A 246 7.75 21.75 15.73
C GLU A 246 6.58 20.76 15.77
N TRP A 247 5.85 20.72 16.88
CA TRP A 247 4.76 19.77 17.05
C TRP A 247 3.51 20.17 16.26
N TYR A 248 3.02 21.39 16.47
CA TYR A 248 1.75 21.84 15.90
C TYR A 248 1.89 22.67 14.63
N GLY A 249 3.04 23.32 14.42
CA GLY A 249 3.28 24.26 13.33
C GLY A 249 2.79 25.68 13.59
N LYS A 250 3.38 26.64 12.87
CA LYS A 250 3.12 28.09 13.02
C LYS A 250 1.66 28.50 12.81
N LYS A 251 0.89 27.75 12.02
CA LYS A 251 -0.53 28.07 11.73
C LYS A 251 -1.51 27.49 12.76
N SER A 252 -1.04 26.69 13.71
CA SER A 252 -1.89 26.07 14.74
C SER A 252 -2.42 27.06 15.78
N LYS A 253 -3.54 26.69 16.42
CA LYS A 253 -4.10 27.45 17.55
C LYS A 253 -3.15 27.48 18.74
N MET A 254 -2.57 26.31 19.08
CA MET A 254 -1.63 26.15 20.20
C MET A 254 -0.40 27.05 20.07
N TYR A 255 0.22 27.11 18.89
CA TYR A 255 1.36 28.00 18.65
C TYR A 255 0.97 29.47 18.79
N LYS A 256 -0.16 29.88 18.19
CA LYS A 256 -0.64 31.27 18.27
C LYS A 256 -0.93 31.70 19.71
N GLU A 257 -1.47 30.81 20.53
CA GLU A 257 -1.72 31.07 21.95
C GLU A 257 -0.42 31.14 22.75
N HIS A 258 0.53 30.24 22.49
CA HIS A 258 1.85 30.27 23.13
C HIS A 258 2.58 31.59 22.86
N VAL A 259 2.62 32.05 21.60
CA VAL A 259 3.24 33.34 21.23
C VAL A 259 2.53 34.52 21.90
N LYS A 260 1.18 34.51 21.97
CA LYS A 260 0.43 35.56 22.67
C LYS A 260 0.73 35.62 24.17
N LYS A 261 0.87 34.48 24.83
CA LYS A 261 1.23 34.42 26.26
C LYS A 261 2.67 34.88 26.50
N SER A 262 3.59 34.49 25.61
CA SER A 262 5.00 34.92 25.68
C SER A 262 5.16 36.42 25.50
N LYS A 263 4.36 37.08 24.65
CA LYS A 263 4.42 38.54 24.46
C LYS A 263 3.80 39.37 25.59
N LYS A 264 3.05 38.72 26.50
CA LYS A 264 2.40 39.38 27.65
C LYS A 264 3.20 39.27 28.95
N ARG A 265 4.29 38.49 28.95
CA ARG A 265 5.29 38.45 30.02
C ARG A 265 6.46 39.33 29.61
#